data_AF-A0A2E6QKI2-F1
#
_entry.id   AF-A0A2E6QKI2-F1
#
_cell.length_a   1.000
_cell.length_b   1.000
_cell.length_c   1.000
_cell.angle_alpha   90.00
_cell.angle_beta   90.00
_cell.angle_gamma   90.00
#
_symmetry.space_group_name_H-M   'P 1'
#
loop_
_entity.id
_entity.type
_entity.pdbx_description
1 polymer ?
#
loop_
_entity_poly.entity_id
_entity_poly.type
_entity_poly.pdbx_seq_one_letter_code
_entity_poly.pdbx_strand_id
1 'polypeptide(L)'
;MTPTKLLIGQALIVFAIVIGGVWATTQWTAAVLGYQAGLGEPWFELLRWPVYYPWRLFEWWYAYEAYAPDLFRRAGTFAAASGLAGTVVAVIGSLWRARQNRF
;
A
#
# COMPACT_ATOMS: atom_id res chain seq x y z
N MET A 1 24.35 -16.94 11.12
CA MET A 1 23.40 -16.45 10.10
C MET A 1 24.12 -15.46 9.19
N THR A 2 23.91 -15.48 7.87
CA THR A 2 24.60 -14.54 6.95
C THR A 2 23.93 -13.15 7.00
N PRO A 3 24.70 -12.05 7.16
CA PRO A 3 24.17 -10.68 7.28
C PRO A 3 23.21 -10.27 6.14
N THR A 4 23.45 -10.80 4.94
CA THR A 4 22.65 -10.52 3.73
C THR A 4 21.21 -11.02 3.85
N LYS A 5 20.96 -12.17 4.49
CA LYS A 5 19.60 -12.74 4.62
C LYS A 5 18.69 -11.87 5.48
N LEU A 6 19.23 -11.24 6.52
CA LEU A 6 18.50 -10.33 7.42
C LEU A 6 18.11 -9.01 6.73
N LEU A 7 19.01 -8.47 5.89
CA LEU A 7 18.74 -7.28 5.09
C LEU A 7 17.62 -7.51 4.06
N ILE A 8 17.62 -8.67 3.41
CA ILE A 8 16.55 -9.06 2.48
C ILE A 8 15.22 -9.15 3.23
N GLY A 9 15.20 -9.74 4.42
CA GLY A 9 13.98 -9.81 5.25
C GLY A 9 13.41 -8.43 5.59
N GLN A 10 14.27 -7.49 6.02
CA GLN A 10 13.85 -6.11 6.29
C GLN A 10 13.30 -5.42 5.04
N ALA A 11 13.97 -5.55 3.89
CA ALA A 11 13.49 -4.98 2.64
C ALA A 11 12.11 -5.53 2.24
N LEU A 12 11.91 -6.84 2.35
CA LEU A 12 10.62 -7.49 2.06
C LEU A 12 9.50 -6.97 2.96
N ILE A 13 9.77 -6.74 4.25
CA ILE A 13 8.78 -6.16 5.17
C ILE A 13 8.40 -4.74 4.74
N VAL A 14 9.37 -3.91 4.37
CA VAL A 14 9.11 -2.55 3.88
C VAL A 14 8.25 -2.59 2.63
N PHE A 15 8.60 -3.42 1.65
CA PHE A 15 7.79 -3.58 0.43
C PHE A 15 6.38 -4.08 0.74
N ALA A 16 6.22 -5.03 1.65
CA ALA A 16 4.90 -5.53 2.06
C ALA A 16 4.03 -4.43 2.68
N ILE A 17 4.61 -3.55 3.51
CA ILE A 17 3.89 -2.41 4.11
C ILE A 17 3.43 -1.44 3.03
N VAL A 18 4.33 -1.07 2.11
CA VAL A 18 4.02 -0.09 1.06
C VAL A 18 2.97 -0.64 0.10
N ILE A 19 3.18 -1.86 -0.44
CA ILE A 19 2.23 -2.48 -1.36
C ILE A 19 0.90 -2.74 -0.67
N GLY A 20 0.92 -3.22 0.57
CA GLY A 20 -0.28 -3.46 1.38
C GLY A 20 -1.06 -2.18 1.66
N GLY A 21 -0.38 -1.07 1.98
CA GLY A 21 -1.03 0.21 2.22
C GLY A 21 -1.62 0.84 0.96
N VAL A 22 -0.91 0.75 -0.17
CA VAL A 22 -1.46 1.15 -1.49
C VAL A 22 -2.67 0.29 -1.85
N TRP A 23 -2.61 -1.01 -1.60
CA TRP A 23 -3.73 -1.93 -1.87
C TRP A 23 -4.95 -1.63 -0.99
N ALA A 24 -4.74 -1.42 0.32
CA ALA A 24 -5.80 -1.03 1.23
C ALA A 24 -6.44 0.30 0.82
N THR A 25 -5.62 1.28 0.42
CA THR A 25 -6.08 2.55 -0.14
C THR A 25 -6.91 2.33 -1.40
N THR A 26 -6.50 1.40 -2.27
CA THR A 26 -7.24 1.04 -3.48
C THR A 26 -8.62 0.48 -3.14
N GLN A 27 -8.71 -0.49 -2.23
CA GLN A 27 -10.01 -1.04 -1.81
C GLN A 27 -10.90 0.02 -1.16
N TRP A 28 -10.31 0.91 -0.35
CA TRP A 28 -11.03 2.03 0.24
C TRP A 28 -11.58 2.98 -0.83
N THR A 29 -10.78 3.36 -1.81
CA THR A 29 -11.23 4.21 -2.94
C THR A 29 -12.35 3.53 -3.72
N ALA A 30 -12.24 2.22 -3.98
CA ALA A 30 -13.29 1.45 -4.65
C ALA A 30 -14.62 1.46 -3.86
N ALA A 31 -14.54 1.32 -2.54
CA ALA A 31 -15.69 1.40 -1.65
C ALA A 31 -16.35 2.79 -1.67
N VAL A 32 -15.55 3.86 -1.65
CA VAL A 32 -16.06 5.24 -1.71
C VAL A 32 -16.68 5.56 -3.07
N LEU A 33 -16.14 5.01 -4.16
CA LEU A 33 -16.72 5.10 -5.51
C LEU A 33 -17.87 4.11 -5.74
N GLY A 34 -18.28 3.36 -4.72
CA GLY A 34 -19.47 2.51 -4.74
C GLY A 34 -19.38 1.31 -5.69
N TYR A 35 -18.17 0.81 -5.99
CA TYR A 35 -17.95 -0.33 -6.89
C TYR A 35 -18.62 -0.18 -8.28
N GLN A 36 -18.70 1.06 -8.77
CA GLN A 36 -19.33 1.35 -10.05
C GLN A 36 -18.66 0.59 -11.21
N ALA A 37 -19.43 0.24 -12.25
CA ALA A 37 -18.95 -0.52 -13.41
C ALA A 37 -17.77 0.16 -14.14
N GLY A 38 -17.65 1.49 -14.04
CA GLY A 38 -16.50 2.24 -14.59
C GLY A 38 -15.16 1.86 -13.94
N LEU A 39 -15.16 1.31 -12.73
CA LEU A 39 -13.97 0.78 -12.06
C LEU A 39 -13.49 -0.55 -12.64
N GLY A 40 -13.99 -0.97 -13.81
CA GLY A 40 -13.57 -2.19 -14.50
C GLY A 40 -13.81 -3.47 -13.70
N GLU A 41 -13.32 -4.58 -14.24
CA GLU A 41 -13.50 -5.87 -13.59
C GLU A 41 -12.63 -6.00 -12.33
N PRO A 42 -13.18 -6.55 -11.23
CA PRO A 42 -12.39 -6.90 -10.06
C PRO A 42 -11.42 -8.03 -10.40
N TRP A 43 -10.32 -8.12 -9.66
CA TRP A 43 -9.39 -9.24 -9.77
C TRP A 43 -10.06 -10.54 -9.35
N PHE A 44 -10.77 -10.50 -8.22
CA PHE A 44 -11.61 -11.58 -7.72
C PHE A 44 -12.68 -11.03 -6.79
N GLU A 45 -13.68 -11.85 -6.49
CA GLU A 45 -14.69 -11.52 -5.48
C GLU A 45 -14.45 -12.37 -4.22
N LEU A 46 -14.45 -11.71 -3.06
CA LEU A 46 -14.37 -12.36 -1.75
C LEU A 46 -15.68 -12.14 -1.01
N LEU A 47 -16.48 -13.19 -0.77
CA LEU A 47 -17.77 -13.06 -0.07
C LEU A 47 -18.68 -11.99 -0.71
N ARG A 48 -18.70 -11.91 -2.05
CA ARG A 48 -19.41 -10.89 -2.86
C ARG A 48 -18.82 -9.48 -2.78
N TRP A 49 -17.66 -9.31 -2.17
CA TRP A 49 -16.90 -8.06 -2.17
C TRP A 49 -15.90 -8.06 -3.34
N PRO A 50 -15.98 -7.11 -4.27
CA PRO A 50 -15.04 -7.02 -5.39
C PRO A 50 -13.66 -6.55 -4.91
N VAL A 51 -12.62 -7.35 -5.15
CA VAL A 51 -11.24 -7.04 -4.77
C VAL A 51 -10.46 -6.63 -6.01
N TYR A 52 -9.94 -5.40 -6.01
CA TYR A 52 -9.15 -4.86 -7.12
C TYR A 52 -7.64 -5.06 -6.95
N TYR A 53 -6.88 -4.94 -8.04
CA TYR A 53 -5.42 -4.94 -7.99
C TYR A 53 -4.86 -3.70 -7.27
N PRO A 54 -3.70 -3.80 -6.59
CA PRO A 54 -3.09 -2.68 -5.87
C PRO A 54 -2.81 -1.43 -6.72
N TRP A 55 -2.52 -1.56 -8.01
CA TRP A 55 -2.19 -0.43 -8.88
C TRP A 55 -3.41 0.26 -9.49
N ARG A 56 -4.63 -0.30 -9.34
CA ARG A 56 -5.85 0.29 -9.92
C ARG A 56 -6.12 1.70 -9.41
N LEU A 57 -5.65 2.03 -8.20
CA LEU A 57 -5.71 3.38 -7.67
C LEU A 57 -5.15 4.42 -8.64
N PHE A 58 -4.02 4.15 -9.31
CA PHE A 58 -3.37 5.11 -10.22
C PHE A 58 -4.16 5.29 -11.53
N GLU A 59 -4.73 4.20 -12.05
CA GLU A 59 -5.58 4.25 -13.24
C GLU A 59 -6.86 5.04 -12.96
N TRP A 60 -7.47 4.83 -11.79
CA TRP A 60 -8.63 5.59 -11.35
C TRP A 60 -8.29 7.04 -11.06
N TRP A 61 -7.12 7.31 -10.49
CA TRP A 61 -6.65 8.67 -10.27
C TRP A 61 -6.62 9.42 -11.60
N TYR A 62 -5.97 8.86 -12.62
CA TYR A 62 -5.94 9.44 -13.95
C TYR A 62 -7.34 9.65 -14.55
N ALA A 63 -8.24 8.68 -14.41
CA ALA A 63 -9.57 8.73 -15.01
C ALA A 63 -10.58 9.63 -14.27
N TYR A 64 -10.51 9.68 -12.94
CA TYR A 64 -11.58 10.23 -12.09
C TYR A 64 -11.17 11.43 -11.23
N GLU A 65 -9.89 11.77 -11.10
CA GLU A 65 -9.45 12.88 -10.26
C GLU A 65 -10.11 14.21 -10.64
N ALA A 66 -10.28 14.47 -11.93
CA ALA A 66 -10.96 15.68 -12.41
C ALA A 66 -12.40 15.81 -11.89
N TYR A 67 -13.06 14.69 -11.59
CA TYR A 67 -14.44 14.65 -11.11
C TYR A 67 -14.53 14.56 -9.58
N ALA A 68 -13.55 13.95 -8.92
CA ALA A 68 -13.52 13.74 -7.47
C ALA A 68 -12.17 14.11 -6.85
N PRO A 69 -11.70 15.37 -6.96
CA PRO A 69 -10.33 15.75 -6.60
C PRO A 69 -10.04 15.56 -5.10
N ASP A 70 -11.00 15.83 -4.23
CA ASP A 70 -10.82 15.66 -2.78
C ASP A 70 -10.68 14.18 -2.37
N LEU A 71 -11.33 13.26 -3.11
CA LEU A 71 -11.18 11.82 -2.89
C LEU A 71 -9.74 11.39 -3.18
N PHE A 72 -9.22 11.76 -4.35
CA PHE A 72 -7.87 11.35 -4.76
C PHE A 72 -6.78 12.06 -3.97
N ARG A 73 -7.03 13.29 -3.49
CA ARG A 73 -6.14 13.93 -2.50
C ARG A 73 -6.04 13.09 -1.23
N ARG A 74 -7.17 12.62 -0.67
CA ARG A 74 -7.18 11.76 0.52
C ARG A 74 -6.55 10.40 0.26
N ALA A 75 -6.89 9.76 -0.86
CA ALA A 75 -6.29 8.49 -1.24
C ALA A 75 -4.77 8.62 -1.40
N GLY A 76 -4.30 9.71 -2.01
CA GLY A 76 -2.89 10.06 -2.09
C GLY A 76 -2.23 10.18 -0.72
N THR A 77 -2.89 10.83 0.26
CA THR A 77 -2.35 10.90 1.63
C THR A 77 -2.25 9.54 2.30
N PHE A 78 -3.21 8.63 2.08
CA PHE A 78 -3.16 7.28 2.63
C PHE A 78 -2.05 6.44 1.99
N ALA A 79 -1.93 6.50 0.66
CA ALA A 79 -0.85 5.84 -0.06
C ALA A 79 0.52 6.37 0.40
N ALA A 80 0.70 7.69 0.52
CA ALA A 80 1.93 8.29 1.00
C ALA A 80 2.25 7.91 2.46
N ALA A 81 1.24 7.85 3.33
CA ALA A 81 1.40 7.43 4.72
C ALA A 81 1.94 6.00 4.84
N SER A 82 1.55 5.09 3.93
CA SER A 82 2.12 3.74 3.90
C SER A 82 3.62 3.73 3.59
N GLY A 83 4.09 4.63 2.72
CA GLY A 83 5.51 4.85 2.45
C GLY A 83 6.28 5.26 3.70
N LEU A 84 5.75 6.26 4.42
CA LEU A 84 6.33 6.74 5.68
C LEU A 84 6.36 5.63 6.75
N ALA A 85 5.30 4.84 6.86
CA ALA A 85 5.26 3.70 7.77
C ALA A 85 6.37 2.68 7.43
N GLY A 86 6.56 2.37 6.15
CA GLY A 86 7.66 1.53 5.68
C GLY A 86 9.04 2.08 6.09
N THR A 87 9.27 3.39 5.93
CA THR A 87 10.51 4.05 6.36
C THR A 87 10.74 3.93 7.87
N VAL A 88 9.71 4.17 8.69
CA VAL A 88 9.80 4.06 10.15
C VAL A 88 10.17 2.63 10.55
N VAL A 89 9.52 1.63 9.96
CA VAL A 89 9.83 0.21 10.21
C VAL A 89 11.27 -0.13 9.79
N ALA A 90 11.75 0.42 8.67
CA ALA A 90 13.14 0.25 8.26
C ALA A 90 14.13 0.85 9.27
N VAL A 91 13.85 2.05 9.78
CA VAL A 91 14.72 2.70 10.78
C VAL A 91 14.76 1.89 12.07
N ILE A 92 13.60 1.49 12.59
CA ILE A 92 13.50 0.68 13.81
C ILE A 92 14.23 -0.66 13.64
N GLY A 93 14.01 -1.36 12.51
CA GLY A 93 14.70 -2.62 12.20
C GLY A 93 16.21 -2.48 12.12
N SER A 94 16.71 -1.38 11.54
CA SER A 94 18.14 -1.06 11.48
C SER A 94 18.73 -0.81 12.88
N LEU A 95 18.02 -0.05 13.74
CA LEU A 95 18.46 0.22 15.12
C LEU A 95 18.47 -1.04 15.98
N TRP A 96 17.44 -1.89 15.87
CA TRP A 96 17.37 -3.15 16.61
C TRP A 96 18.52 -4.09 16.23
N ARG A 97 18.80 -4.20 14.94
CA ARG A 97 19.94 -4.96 14.41
C ARG A 97 21.28 -4.41 14.89
N ALA A 98 21.46 -3.09 14.96
CA ALA A 98 22.68 -2.48 15.51
C ALA A 98 22.87 -2.82 17.00
N ARG A 99 21.79 -2.98 17.77
CA ARG A 99 21.85 -3.41 19.16
C ARG A 99 22.20 -4.89 19.31
N GLN A 100 21.66 -5.77 18.45
CA GLN A 100 21.98 -7.20 18.46
C GLN A 100 23.44 -7.50 18.12
N ASN A 101 24.11 -6.65 17.34
CA ASN A 101 25.53 -6.82 17.04
C ASN A 101 26.47 -6.36 18.18
N ARG A 102 25.94 -5.78 19.27
CA ARG A 102 26.73 -5.30 20.42
C ARG A 102 26.74 -6.28 21.61
N PHE A 103 25.92 -7.32 21.59
CA PHE A 103 25.87 -8.40 22.59
C PHE A 103 26.31 -9.71 21.95
#